data_AF-A0A3P6F819-F1
#
_entry.id   AF-A0A3P6F819-F1
#
_cell.length_a   1.000
_cell.length_b   1.000
_cell.length_c   1.000
_cell.angle_alpha   90.00
_cell.angle_beta   90.00
_cell.angle_gamma   90.00
#
_symmetry.space_group_name_H-M   'P 1'
#
loop_
_entity.id
_entity.type
_entity.pdbx_description
1 polymer ?
#
loop_
_entity_poly.entity_id
_entity_poly.type
_entity_poly.pdbx_seq_one_letter_code
_entity_poly.pdbx_strand_id
1 'polypeptide(L)'
;MEFTRDEAFDRALLRDIKDRVFYFLKKAYAIVNDPSTDSMILWGPNGNSLIVHRPIPLEYTESFLFYSGALSIERFVAYGFTMTVSGSQVEYANDDFVRGQPQRLGKICDPFVARVKQDIELRFKQDNDRKRHWEELRS
;
A
#
# COMPACT_ATOMS: atom_id res chain seq x y z
N MET A 1 -11.06 33.02 10.63
CA MET A 1 -11.10 32.37 9.29
C MET A 1 -10.86 30.88 9.49
N GLU A 2 -11.92 30.07 9.54
CA GLU A 2 -11.80 28.61 9.60
C GLU A 2 -11.23 28.11 8.27
N PHE A 3 -10.29 27.15 8.30
CA PHE A 3 -9.87 26.48 7.07
C PHE A 3 -11.01 25.54 6.68
N THR A 4 -11.86 25.97 5.76
CA THR A 4 -12.93 25.12 5.24
C THR A 4 -12.30 24.00 4.42
N ARG A 5 -12.43 22.77 4.90
CA ARG A 5 -12.01 21.55 4.20
C ARG A 5 -12.85 21.39 2.93
N ASP A 6 -12.19 21.28 1.78
CA ASP A 6 -12.86 21.01 0.52
C ASP A 6 -13.13 19.50 0.38
N GLU A 7 -14.37 19.09 0.63
CA GLU A 7 -14.78 17.69 0.52
C GLU A 7 -14.53 17.09 -0.87
N ALA A 8 -14.58 17.90 -1.93
CA ALA A 8 -14.33 17.43 -3.28
C ALA A 8 -12.84 17.13 -3.48
N PHE A 9 -11.96 17.96 -2.92
CA PHE A 9 -10.52 17.71 -2.90
C PHE A 9 -10.18 16.42 -2.14
N ASP A 10 -10.76 16.20 -0.96
CA ASP A 10 -10.54 14.96 -0.21
C ASP A 10 -11.00 13.72 -0.96
N ARG A 11 -12.17 13.76 -1.59
CA ARG A 11 -12.67 12.65 -2.41
C ARG A 11 -11.73 12.35 -3.58
N ALA A 12 -11.25 13.38 -4.26
CA ALA A 12 -10.30 13.22 -5.36
C ALA A 12 -8.96 12.63 -4.88
N LEU A 13 -8.44 13.12 -3.75
CA LEU A 13 -7.22 12.61 -3.13
C LEU A 13 -7.36 11.13 -2.72
N LEU A 14 -8.43 10.77 -2.02
CA LEU A 14 -8.66 9.38 -1.59
C LEU A 14 -8.83 8.44 -2.78
N ARG A 15 -9.44 8.91 -3.87
CA ARG A 15 -9.52 8.16 -5.13
C ARG A 15 -8.15 7.94 -5.77
N ASP A 16 -7.34 8.98 -5.90
CA ASP A 16 -5.98 8.86 -6.46
C ASP A 16 -5.12 7.90 -5.62
N ILE A 17 -5.24 7.98 -4.29
CA ILE A 17 -4.57 7.04 -3.38
C ILE A 17 -5.04 5.61 -3.64
N LYS A 18 -6.36 5.37 -3.73
CA LYS A 18 -6.92 4.05 -4.04
C LYS A 18 -6.38 3.51 -5.36
N ASP A 19 -6.36 4.33 -6.41
CA ASP A 19 -5.90 3.95 -7.74
C ASP A 19 -4.40 3.59 -7.74
N ARG A 20 -3.57 4.32 -6.99
CA ARG A 20 -2.14 4.00 -6.83
C ARG A 20 -1.91 2.69 -6.09
N VAL A 21 -2.65 2.42 -5.02
CA VAL A 21 -2.56 1.14 -4.28
C VAL A 21 -3.00 -0.01 -5.16
N PHE A 22 -4.13 0.15 -5.85
CA PHE A 22 -4.65 -0.87 -6.75
C PHE A 22 -3.67 -1.16 -7.90
N TYR A 23 -3.08 -0.12 -8.49
CA TYR A 23 -2.06 -0.27 -9.53
C TYR A 23 -0.84 -1.05 -9.03
N PHE A 24 -0.33 -0.72 -7.84
CA PHE A 24 0.77 -1.45 -7.21
C PHE A 24 0.43 -2.94 -7.03
N LEU A 25 -0.72 -3.24 -6.45
CA LEU A 25 -1.14 -4.62 -6.18
C LEU A 25 -1.35 -5.41 -7.48
N LYS A 26 -1.93 -4.79 -8.50
CA LYS A 26 -2.12 -5.41 -9.82
C LYS A 26 -0.78 -5.72 -10.49
N LYS A 27 0.21 -4.84 -10.35
CA LYS A 27 1.57 -5.09 -10.87
C LYS A 27 2.26 -6.22 -10.11
N ALA A 28 2.22 -6.20 -8.78
CA ALA A 28 2.74 -7.29 -7.95
C ALA A 28 2.10 -8.64 -8.30
N TYR A 29 0.78 -8.67 -8.45
CA TYR A 29 0.02 -9.85 -8.86
C TYR A 29 0.47 -10.37 -10.24
N ALA A 30 0.66 -9.48 -11.21
CA ALA A 30 1.12 -9.87 -12.55
C ALA A 30 2.52 -10.48 -12.51
N ILE A 31 3.43 -9.90 -11.72
CA ILE A 31 4.79 -10.38 -11.53
C ILE A 31 4.77 -11.78 -10.92
N VAL A 32 4.16 -11.97 -9.75
CA VAL A 32 4.14 -13.29 -9.08
C VAL A 32 3.42 -14.38 -9.90
N ASN A 33 2.58 -13.99 -10.86
CA ASN A 33 1.89 -14.89 -11.77
C ASN A 33 2.69 -15.22 -13.04
N ASP A 34 3.83 -14.57 -13.27
CA ASP A 34 4.74 -14.84 -14.38
C ASP A 34 5.81 -15.85 -13.92
N PRO A 35 5.79 -17.10 -14.43
CA PRO A 35 6.77 -18.14 -14.06
C PRO A 35 8.22 -17.77 -14.37
N SER A 36 8.47 -16.81 -15.28
CA SER A 36 9.83 -16.34 -15.55
C SER A 36 10.45 -15.59 -14.37
N THR A 37 9.62 -15.17 -13.40
CA THR A 37 10.05 -14.46 -12.19
C THR A 37 10.16 -15.34 -10.95
N ASP A 38 9.87 -16.65 -11.05
CA ASP A 38 9.85 -17.61 -9.93
C ASP A 38 11.20 -17.71 -9.19
N SER A 39 12.31 -17.36 -9.86
CA SER A 39 13.65 -17.28 -9.25
C SER A 39 13.78 -16.17 -8.19
N MET A 40 12.83 -15.22 -8.18
CA MET A 40 12.83 -14.07 -7.28
C MET A 40 11.55 -13.93 -6.50
N ILE A 41 10.41 -14.13 -7.15
CA ILE A 41 9.09 -13.92 -6.57
C ILE A 41 8.20 -15.04 -7.04
N LEU A 42 7.63 -15.76 -6.08
CA LEU A 42 6.72 -16.86 -6.34
C LEU A 42 5.52 -16.78 -5.41
N TRP A 43 4.46 -17.49 -5.76
CA TRP A 43 3.35 -17.68 -4.85
C TRP A 43 3.77 -18.55 -3.66
N GLY A 44 3.27 -18.23 -2.48
CA GLY A 44 3.35 -19.15 -1.35
C GLY A 44 2.54 -20.42 -1.59
N PRO A 45 2.74 -21.45 -0.76
CA PRO A 45 2.23 -22.81 -1.00
C PRO A 45 0.71 -22.87 -1.12
N ASN A 46 -0.01 -21.99 -0.40
CA ASN A 46 -1.47 -21.93 -0.40
C ASN A 46 -2.04 -20.96 -1.44
N GLY A 47 -1.19 -20.25 -2.19
CA GLY A 47 -1.60 -19.28 -3.20
C GLY A 47 -2.29 -18.03 -2.65
N ASN A 48 -2.17 -17.74 -1.34
CA ASN A 48 -2.71 -16.55 -0.67
C ASN A 48 -1.60 -15.61 -0.13
N SER A 49 -0.39 -15.79 -0.62
CA SER A 49 0.79 -15.03 -0.25
C SER A 49 1.78 -14.99 -1.41
N LEU A 50 2.69 -14.04 -1.35
CA LEU A 50 3.84 -13.96 -2.25
C LEU A 50 5.12 -14.08 -1.44
N ILE A 51 6.10 -14.80 -1.96
CA ILE A 51 7.41 -14.98 -1.35
C ILE A 51 8.43 -14.25 -2.22
N VAL A 52 9.19 -13.36 -1.62
CA VAL A 52 10.28 -12.63 -2.25
C VAL A 52 11.61 -13.19 -1.75
N HIS A 53 12.46 -13.63 -2.68
CA HIS A 53 13.85 -13.96 -2.42
C HIS A 53 14.71 -12.71 -2.26
N ARG A 54 15.62 -12.73 -1.28
CA ARG A 54 16.58 -11.68 -0.95
C ARG A 54 18.01 -12.27 -0.93
N PRO A 55 19.00 -11.54 -1.45
CA PRO A 55 18.87 -10.26 -2.15
C PRO A 55 18.18 -10.44 -3.51
N ILE A 56 17.48 -9.39 -3.96
CA ILE A 56 16.92 -9.31 -5.32
C ILE A 56 18.08 -9.07 -6.28
N PRO A 57 18.35 -9.96 -7.26
CA PRO A 57 19.41 -9.74 -8.23
C PRO A 57 19.27 -8.42 -9.01
N LEU A 58 20.39 -7.72 -9.21
CA LEU A 58 20.45 -6.37 -9.79
C LEU A 58 19.80 -6.27 -11.18
N GLU A 59 19.93 -7.30 -12.00
CA GLU A 59 19.36 -7.40 -13.35
C GLU A 59 17.83 -7.26 -13.36
N TYR A 60 17.20 -7.69 -12.27
CA TYR A 60 15.78 -7.51 -12.07
C TYR A 60 15.49 -6.25 -11.30
N THR A 61 16.37 -5.80 -10.40
CA THR A 61 16.19 -4.53 -9.70
C THR A 61 15.96 -3.38 -10.68
N GLU A 62 16.67 -3.30 -11.81
CA GLU A 62 16.36 -2.28 -12.84
C GLU A 62 14.97 -2.48 -13.46
N SER A 63 14.61 -3.69 -13.87
CA SER A 63 13.25 -3.98 -14.39
C SER A 63 12.15 -3.70 -13.34
N PHE A 64 12.39 -4.07 -12.09
CA PHE A 64 11.50 -3.95 -10.94
C PHE A 64 11.36 -2.50 -10.47
N LEU A 65 12.42 -1.70 -10.58
CA LEU A 65 12.44 -0.28 -10.24
C LEU A 65 11.91 0.59 -11.38
N PHE A 66 12.18 0.26 -12.66
CA PHE A 66 11.76 1.05 -13.83
C PHE A 66 10.30 0.83 -14.24
N TYR A 67 9.69 -0.33 -13.99
CA TYR A 67 8.26 -0.54 -14.31
C TYR A 67 7.30 -0.02 -13.22
N SER A 68 7.78 0.43 -12.06
CA SER A 68 6.90 0.87 -10.95
C SER A 68 7.44 1.97 -10.01
N GLY A 69 8.60 2.59 -10.26
CA GLY A 69 9.14 3.66 -9.40
C GLY A 69 9.43 3.21 -7.96
N ALA A 70 9.96 1.98 -7.80
CA ALA A 70 10.15 1.25 -6.55
C ALA A 70 8.89 0.53 -6.03
N LEU A 71 8.78 -0.76 -6.36
CA LEU A 71 8.23 -1.74 -5.44
C LEU A 71 9.10 -1.74 -4.16
N SER A 72 8.94 -0.73 -3.30
CA SER A 72 9.35 -0.86 -1.90
C SER A 72 8.48 -1.98 -1.37
N ILE A 73 9.06 -3.17 -1.24
CA ILE A 73 8.38 -4.37 -0.74
C ILE A 73 7.76 -4.11 0.64
N GLU A 74 8.32 -3.14 1.37
CA GLU A 74 7.80 -2.54 2.59
C GLU A 74 6.36 -1.96 2.45
N ARG A 75 5.93 -1.57 1.24
CA ARG A 75 4.56 -1.09 0.99
C ARG A 75 3.51 -2.17 1.20
N PHE A 76 3.85 -3.45 1.02
CA PHE A 76 2.91 -4.53 1.36
C PHE A 76 2.51 -4.43 2.84
N VAL A 77 3.45 -4.14 3.74
CA VAL A 77 3.17 -3.93 5.17
C VAL A 77 2.24 -2.73 5.35
N ALA A 78 2.50 -1.62 4.66
CA ALA A 78 1.63 -0.46 4.70
C ALA A 78 0.21 -0.77 4.22
N TYR A 79 0.04 -1.67 3.25
CA TYR A 79 -1.27 -2.10 2.73
C TYR A 79 -1.94 -3.21 3.55
N GLY A 80 -1.35 -3.62 4.67
CA GLY A 80 -1.94 -4.60 5.58
C GLY A 80 -1.59 -6.06 5.28
N PHE A 81 -0.46 -6.31 4.60
CA PHE A 81 0.10 -7.66 4.51
C PHE A 81 0.88 -7.99 5.78
N THR A 82 0.82 -9.24 6.21
CA THR A 82 1.71 -9.77 7.22
C THR A 82 3.05 -10.13 6.58
N MET A 83 4.15 -9.66 7.17
CA MET A 83 5.50 -9.94 6.71
C MET A 83 6.16 -11.00 7.59
N THR A 84 6.54 -12.12 7.01
CA THR A 84 7.27 -13.21 7.68
C THR A 84 8.62 -13.41 7.01
N VAL A 85 9.71 -13.36 7.78
CA VAL A 85 11.08 -13.57 7.26
C VAL A 85 11.53 -15.00 7.53
N SER A 86 12.07 -15.68 6.52
CA SER A 86 12.63 -17.04 6.63
C SER A 86 13.92 -17.13 5.83
N GLY A 87 15.07 -16.98 6.50
CA GLY A 87 16.38 -16.99 5.85
C GLY A 87 16.51 -15.90 4.78
N SER A 88 16.77 -16.32 3.54
CA SER A 88 16.83 -15.45 2.35
C SER A 88 15.46 -15.15 1.74
N GLN A 89 14.35 -15.55 2.36
CA GLN A 89 13.00 -15.29 1.85
C GLN A 89 12.20 -14.38 2.78
N VAL A 90 11.30 -13.61 2.19
CA VAL A 90 10.28 -12.85 2.91
C VAL A 90 8.93 -13.15 2.29
N GLU A 91 8.02 -13.69 3.09
CA GLU A 91 6.65 -13.92 2.70
C GLU A 91 5.78 -12.73 3.10
N TYR A 92 4.97 -12.25 2.15
CA TYR A 92 3.90 -11.28 2.38
C TYR A 92 2.57 -11.96 2.14
N ALA A 93 1.78 -12.12 3.19
CA ALA A 93 0.47 -12.77 3.13
C ALA A 93 -0.67 -11.77 3.34
N ASN A 94 -1.76 -11.97 2.62
CA ASN A 94 -3.00 -11.23 2.80
C ASN A 94 -4.17 -12.09 2.26
N ASP A 95 -5.24 -12.20 3.03
CA ASP A 95 -6.36 -13.09 2.70
C ASP A 95 -7.04 -12.76 1.37
N ASP A 96 -6.95 -11.51 0.90
CA ASP A 96 -7.50 -11.04 -0.37
C ASP A 96 -6.49 -10.99 -1.52
N PHE A 97 -5.22 -11.35 -1.26
CA PHE A 97 -4.20 -11.52 -2.31
C PHE A 97 -4.11 -12.99 -2.72
N VAL A 98 -5.03 -13.43 -3.58
CA VAL A 98 -5.22 -14.87 -3.89
C VAL A 98 -5.01 -15.19 -5.36
N ARG A 99 -4.19 -16.21 -5.63
CA ARG A 99 -3.91 -16.75 -6.97
C ARG A 99 -5.21 -17.12 -7.69
N GLY A 100 -5.34 -16.67 -8.93
CA GLY A 100 -6.54 -16.80 -9.76
C GLY A 100 -7.67 -15.82 -9.43
N GLN A 101 -7.51 -14.92 -8.44
CA GLN A 101 -8.58 -14.02 -7.98
C GLN A 101 -8.17 -12.53 -7.94
N PRO A 102 -7.70 -11.93 -9.05
CA PRO A 102 -7.24 -10.53 -9.07
C PRO A 102 -8.34 -9.51 -8.76
N GLN A 103 -9.62 -9.88 -8.88
CA GLN A 103 -10.76 -9.05 -8.49
C GLN A 103 -10.78 -8.73 -6.98
N ARG A 104 -10.11 -9.53 -6.14
CA ARG A 104 -10.08 -9.34 -4.68
C ARG A 104 -9.14 -8.22 -4.24
N LEU A 105 -8.22 -7.77 -5.09
CA LEU A 105 -7.26 -6.71 -4.77
C LEU A 105 -7.93 -5.40 -4.32
N GLY A 106 -9.17 -5.14 -4.76
CA GLY A 106 -9.96 -4.01 -4.28
C GLY A 106 -10.21 -4.03 -2.77
N LYS A 107 -10.41 -5.22 -2.19
CA LYS A 107 -10.64 -5.39 -0.74
C LYS A 107 -9.41 -5.08 0.11
N ILE A 108 -8.22 -5.12 -0.47
CA ILE A 108 -6.97 -4.70 0.17
C ILE A 108 -6.86 -3.17 0.17
N CYS A 109 -7.35 -2.51 -0.87
CA CYS A 109 -7.25 -1.06 -1.02
C CYS A 109 -8.17 -0.32 -0.03
N ASP A 110 -9.39 -0.81 0.17
CA ASP A 110 -10.42 -0.11 0.95
C ASP A 110 -10.02 0.15 2.41
N PRO A 111 -9.48 -0.83 3.18
CA PRO A 111 -9.00 -0.60 4.54
C PRO A 111 -7.85 0.41 4.62
N PHE A 112 -6.94 0.41 3.64
CA PHE A 112 -5.85 1.37 3.57
C PHE A 112 -6.37 2.79 3.39
N VAL A 113 -7.28 2.99 2.43
CA VAL A 113 -7.87 4.31 2.14
C VAL A 113 -8.70 4.80 3.31
N ALA A 114 -9.44 3.91 4.00
CA ALA A 114 -10.18 4.25 5.21
C ALA A 114 -9.25 4.76 6.33
N ARG A 115 -8.10 4.11 6.54
CA ARG A 115 -7.10 4.57 7.52
C ARG A 115 -6.51 5.92 7.15
N VAL A 116 -6.15 6.13 5.88
CA VAL A 116 -5.65 7.43 5.41
C VAL A 116 -6.68 8.53 5.62
N LYS A 117 -7.95 8.27 5.32
CA LYS A 117 -9.04 9.21 5.57
C LYS A 117 -9.12 9.59 7.05
N GLN A 118 -9.07 8.60 7.94
CA GLN A 118 -9.09 8.81 9.39
C GLN A 118 -7.88 9.64 9.85
N ASP A 119 -6.68 9.36 9.33
CA ASP A 119 -5.48 10.13 9.66
C ASP A 119 -5.57 11.59 9.23
N ILE A 120 -6.12 11.87 8.04
CA ILE A 120 -6.37 13.22 7.56
C ILE A 120 -7.37 13.95 8.47
N GLU A 121 -8.47 13.28 8.84
CA GLU A 121 -9.49 13.81 9.76
C GLU A 121 -8.92 14.15 11.14
N LEU A 122 -8.08 13.26 11.69
CA LEU A 122 -7.42 13.45 12.98
C LEU A 122 -6.46 14.64 12.96
N ARG A 123 -5.62 14.76 11.92
CA ARG A 123 -4.68 15.87 11.76
C ARG A 123 -5.41 17.21 11.64
N PHE A 124 -6.46 17.26 10.83
CA PHE A 124 -7.27 18.47 10.67
C PHE A 124 -7.92 18.89 12.00
N LYS A 125 -8.44 17.93 12.78
CA LYS A 125 -8.99 18.20 14.11
C LYS A 125 -7.91 18.77 15.05
N GLN A 126 -6.72 18.16 15.09
CA GLN A 126 -5.61 18.63 15.91
C GLN A 126 -5.17 20.05 15.55
N ASP A 127 -5.09 20.38 14.26
CA ASP A 127 -4.70 21.73 13.83
C ASP A 127 -5.75 22.78 14.21
N ASN A 128 -7.04 22.45 14.12
CA ASN A 128 -8.11 23.32 14.60
C ASN A 128 -8.11 23.48 16.13
N ASP A 129 -7.87 22.40 16.87
CA ASP A 129 -7.76 22.43 18.34
C ASP A 129 -6.58 23.30 18.78
N ARG A 130 -5.41 23.12 18.16
CA ARG A 130 -4.22 23.95 18.39
C ARG A 130 -4.50 25.42 18.12
N LYS A 131 -5.21 25.72 17.03
CA LYS A 131 -5.55 27.10 16.67
C LYS A 131 -6.48 27.74 17.70
N ARG A 132 -7.56 27.05 18.10
CA ARG A 132 -8.48 27.52 19.14
C ARG A 132 -7.73 27.85 20.43
N HIS A 133 -6.84 26.96 20.85
CA HIS A 133 -5.98 27.18 22.01
C HIS A 133 -5.09 28.44 21.85
N TRP A 134 -4.49 28.65 20.68
CA TRP A 134 -3.69 29.86 20.38
C TRP A 134 -4.51 31.16 20.27
N GLU A 135 -5.81 31.08 20.01
CA GLU A 135 -6.73 32.22 19.97
C GLU A 135 -7.24 32.58 21.38
N GLU A 136 -7.50 31.57 22.23
CA GLU A 136 -7.82 31.74 23.65
C GLU A 136 -6.69 32.44 24.41
N LEU A 137 -5.43 32.06 24.18
CA LEU A 137 -4.26 32.69 24.81
C LEU A 137 -4.02 34.15 24.36
N ARG A 138 -4.64 34.58 23.27
CA ARG A 138 -4.51 35.94 22.71
C ARG A 138 -5.68 36.86 23.03
N SER A 139 -6.73 36.33 23.66
CA SER A 139 -7.88 37.10 24.16
C SER A 139 -7.72 37.43 25.63
#